data_AF-A0A935WSI3-F1
#
_entry.id   AF-A0A935WSI3-F1
#
_cell.length_a   1.000
_cell.length_b   1.000
_cell.length_c   1.000
_cell.angle_alpha   90.00
_cell.angle_beta   90.00
_cell.angle_gamma   90.00
#
_symmetry.space_group_name_H-M   'P 1'
#
loop_
_entity.id
_entity.type
_entity.pdbx_description
1 polymer ?
#
loop_
_entity_poly.entity_id
_entity_poly.type
_entity_poly.pdbx_seq_one_letter_code
_entity_poly.pdbx_strand_id
1 'polypeptide(L)'
;MRGIAQASKRTTAFASLLTATLTLAAAPTVTEAAGLSSPVFVGDRVNGRGLYMTACASCHGETGDGGASKIALTRSGRMGLLSDAAMFAMISTGEGLKKPAEHRFGDRLEYLETFDVIAYVRAGTMSVGEFFPEAARYLGKEYTIDEFGLTRIKEATGKALSPEEAQASVFTMFRIEGEDGNLRYVPQDPIQLDALKKDLKIGYLVFLPFRVGPFSGEIGVAMDAAGVITGLRAQDGHAQDAVELNKKLAQFVGMGKKGQRDRFKAPARTSVEVSNAVFQSYMQAMESATMYDREEKDRTWAD
;
A
#
# COMPACT_ATOMS: atom_id res chain seq x y z
N MET A 1 -100.65 18.92 -14.72
CA MET A 1 -100.03 19.86 -13.77
C MET A 1 -98.94 19.15 -12.99
N ARG A 2 -97.89 19.90 -12.63
CA ARG A 2 -96.61 19.54 -12.03
C ARG A 2 -96.68 18.52 -10.87
N GLY A 3 -95.61 17.73 -10.69
CA GLY A 3 -95.33 17.04 -9.43
C GLY A 3 -94.16 16.06 -9.48
N ILE A 4 -93.04 16.46 -8.89
CA ILE A 4 -91.75 15.77 -8.73
C ILE A 4 -91.83 14.74 -7.58
N ALA A 5 -91.16 13.57 -7.68
CA ALA A 5 -90.32 12.99 -6.60
C ALA A 5 -89.69 11.62 -6.97
N GLN A 6 -88.37 11.56 -6.77
CA GLN A 6 -87.46 10.42 -6.55
C GLN A 6 -88.01 9.36 -5.56
N ALA A 7 -87.52 8.14 -5.40
CA ALA A 7 -86.53 7.25 -6.01
C ALA A 7 -86.69 5.91 -5.29
N SER A 8 -86.37 4.77 -5.92
CA SER A 8 -86.02 3.56 -5.16
C SER A 8 -85.09 2.66 -5.96
N LYS A 9 -84.08 2.19 -5.24
CA LYS A 9 -82.91 1.42 -5.66
C LYS A 9 -83.32 0.04 -6.19
N ARG A 10 -82.56 -0.51 -7.14
CA ARG A 10 -82.01 -1.87 -7.03
C ARG A 10 -80.93 -2.14 -8.08
N THR A 11 -79.76 -2.37 -7.54
CA THR A 11 -78.52 -2.90 -8.10
C THR A 11 -78.72 -4.23 -8.80
N THR A 12 -78.07 -4.43 -9.95
CA THR A 12 -77.49 -5.72 -10.35
C THR A 12 -76.22 -5.46 -11.15
N ALA A 13 -75.13 -6.10 -10.72
CA ALA A 13 -73.79 -5.96 -11.24
C ALA A 13 -73.60 -6.78 -12.52
N PHE A 14 -73.01 -6.18 -13.56
CA PHE A 14 -72.45 -6.89 -14.69
C PHE A 14 -70.95 -7.08 -14.46
N ALA A 15 -70.53 -8.33 -14.26
CA ALA A 15 -69.14 -8.73 -14.25
C ALA A 15 -68.62 -8.71 -15.70
N SER A 16 -67.71 -7.79 -16.00
CA SER A 16 -66.96 -7.77 -17.26
C SER A 16 -65.59 -8.41 -17.01
N LEU A 17 -65.32 -9.54 -17.68
CA LEU A 17 -63.98 -10.11 -17.79
C LEU A 17 -63.12 -9.17 -18.64
N LEU A 18 -62.18 -8.46 -18.01
CA LEU A 18 -61.06 -7.83 -18.70
C LEU A 18 -59.88 -8.80 -18.69
N THR A 19 -59.55 -9.36 -19.85
CA THR A 19 -58.27 -10.03 -20.11
C THR A 19 -57.14 -8.99 -20.03
N ALA A 20 -56.42 -8.97 -18.91
CA ALA A 20 -55.20 -8.19 -18.77
C ALA A 20 -54.05 -8.93 -19.45
N THR A 21 -53.65 -8.46 -20.64
CA THR A 21 -52.37 -8.83 -21.25
C THR A 21 -51.25 -8.26 -20.40
N LEU A 22 -50.59 -9.11 -19.61
CA LEU A 22 -49.42 -8.76 -18.82
C LEU A 22 -48.22 -8.59 -19.77
N THR A 23 -47.97 -7.37 -20.24
CA THR A 23 -46.69 -7.01 -20.85
C THR A 23 -45.62 -7.06 -19.77
N LEU A 24 -44.81 -8.11 -19.79
CA LEU A 24 -43.63 -8.25 -18.95
C LEU A 24 -42.64 -7.16 -19.37
N ALA A 25 -42.60 -6.04 -18.64
CA ALA A 25 -41.51 -5.07 -18.79
C ALA A 25 -40.22 -5.77 -18.34
N ALA A 26 -39.32 -6.01 -19.28
CA ALA A 26 -37.98 -6.49 -18.97
C ALA A 26 -37.31 -5.44 -18.06
N ALA A 27 -37.11 -5.78 -16.80
CA ALA A 27 -36.30 -4.98 -15.91
C ALA A 27 -34.87 -4.94 -16.49
N PRO A 28 -34.19 -3.78 -16.50
CA PRO A 28 -32.79 -3.75 -16.86
C PRO A 28 -32.05 -4.63 -15.84
N THR A 29 -31.36 -5.64 -16.34
CA THR A 29 -30.37 -6.37 -15.56
C THR A 29 -29.35 -5.35 -15.10
N VAL A 30 -29.29 -5.11 -13.78
CA VAL A 30 -28.22 -4.32 -13.16
C VAL A 30 -26.95 -5.17 -13.27
N THR A 31 -26.32 -5.11 -14.43
CA THR A 31 -25.00 -5.66 -14.67
C THR A 31 -24.00 -4.56 -14.36
N GLU A 32 -23.79 -4.26 -13.09
CA GLU A 32 -22.59 -3.54 -12.65
C GLU A 32 -22.41 -3.64 -11.13
N ALA A 33 -21.49 -4.50 -10.73
CA ALA A 33 -20.66 -4.27 -9.56
C ALA A 33 -19.22 -4.69 -9.94
N ALA A 34 -18.69 -4.03 -10.97
CA ALA A 34 -17.26 -3.88 -11.10
C ALA A 34 -16.73 -3.25 -9.80
N GLY A 35 -15.65 -3.79 -9.26
CA GLY A 35 -15.14 -3.50 -7.93
C GLY A 35 -15.24 -2.02 -7.56
N LEU A 36 -16.15 -1.72 -6.63
CA LEU A 36 -16.24 -0.43 -5.98
C LEU A 36 -14.87 -0.19 -5.33
N SER A 37 -14.09 0.70 -5.93
CA SER A 37 -13.01 1.38 -5.23
C SER A 37 -13.62 1.92 -3.96
N SER A 38 -13.19 1.42 -2.80
CA SER A 38 -13.52 2.05 -1.52
C SER A 38 -13.33 3.56 -1.68
N PRO A 39 -14.31 4.41 -1.31
CA PRO A 39 -14.12 5.84 -1.39
C PRO A 39 -12.84 6.18 -0.63
N VAL A 40 -11.90 6.82 -1.32
CA VAL A 40 -10.67 7.32 -0.71
C VAL A 40 -11.09 8.50 0.16
N PHE A 41 -11.36 8.24 1.43
CA PHE A 41 -11.54 9.30 2.42
C PHE A 41 -10.17 9.93 2.67
N VAL A 42 -9.97 11.13 2.12
CA VAL A 42 -8.79 11.93 2.43
C VAL A 42 -9.03 12.61 3.77
N GLY A 43 -8.51 12.00 4.84
CA GLY A 43 -8.60 12.59 6.18
C GLY A 43 -7.84 13.91 6.31
N ASP A 44 -8.23 14.74 7.29
CA ASP A 44 -7.54 15.96 7.68
C ASP A 44 -6.30 15.62 8.54
N ARG A 45 -5.12 15.81 7.95
CA ARG A 45 -3.83 15.55 8.63
C ARG A 45 -3.59 16.44 9.85
N VAL A 46 -4.11 17.66 9.86
CA VAL A 46 -3.92 18.60 10.98
C VAL A 46 -4.76 18.16 12.16
N ASN A 47 -6.04 17.85 11.93
CA ASN A 47 -6.90 17.27 12.96
C ASN A 47 -6.36 15.90 13.44
N GLY A 48 -5.95 15.06 12.48
CA GLY A 48 -5.37 13.74 12.73
C GLY A 48 -4.14 13.78 13.63
N ARG A 49 -3.29 14.81 13.49
CA ARG A 49 -2.16 15.03 14.41
C ARG A 49 -2.64 15.27 15.84
N GLY A 50 -3.65 16.12 16.03
CA GLY A 50 -4.23 16.39 17.35
C GLY A 50 -4.76 15.11 18.00
N LEU A 51 -5.57 14.36 17.26
CA LEU A 51 -6.11 13.07 17.70
C LEU A 51 -5.00 12.06 18.01
N TYR A 52 -4.00 11.92 17.16
CA TYR A 52 -2.85 11.04 17.37
C TYR A 52 -2.12 11.35 18.69
N MET A 53 -1.87 12.63 18.98
CA MET A 53 -1.18 13.03 20.21
C MET A 53 -1.98 12.65 21.47
N THR A 54 -3.31 12.68 21.40
CA THR A 54 -4.18 12.34 22.54
C THR A 54 -4.42 10.84 22.70
N ALA A 55 -4.52 10.10 21.60
CA ALA A 55 -4.97 8.70 21.61
C ALA A 55 -3.85 7.68 21.38
N CYS A 56 -2.78 8.05 20.66
CA CYS A 56 -1.81 7.10 20.11
C CYS A 56 -0.38 7.32 20.61
N ALA A 57 0.04 8.57 20.81
CA ALA A 57 1.43 8.94 21.09
C ALA A 57 1.99 8.35 22.39
N SER A 58 1.15 8.11 23.40
CA SER A 58 1.57 7.48 24.66
C SER A 58 2.15 6.07 24.46
N CYS A 59 1.67 5.35 23.44
CA CYS A 59 2.17 4.02 23.08
C CYS A 59 3.15 4.07 21.91
N HIS A 60 2.88 4.86 20.87
CA HIS A 60 3.64 4.85 19.62
C HIS A 60 4.73 5.93 19.53
N GLY A 61 4.87 6.78 20.55
CA GLY A 61 5.76 7.94 20.52
C GLY A 61 5.15 9.12 19.77
N GLU A 62 5.60 10.33 20.06
CA GLU A 62 5.08 11.57 19.45
C GLU A 62 5.29 11.61 17.92
N THR A 63 6.36 10.98 17.44
CA THR A 63 6.72 10.89 16.02
C THR A 63 6.29 9.58 15.37
N GLY A 64 5.71 8.64 16.12
CA GLY A 64 5.37 7.30 15.61
C GLY A 64 6.56 6.36 15.46
N ASP A 65 7.70 6.67 16.08
CA ASP A 65 8.92 5.85 16.09
C ASP A 65 8.79 4.53 16.89
N GLY A 66 7.66 4.35 17.57
CA GLY A 66 7.27 3.15 18.28
C GLY A 66 7.20 3.32 19.80
N GLY A 67 7.81 4.36 20.37
CA GLY A 67 7.70 4.70 21.80
C GLY A 67 7.76 3.50 22.76
N ALA A 68 6.73 3.38 23.61
CA ALA A 68 6.59 2.30 24.59
C ALA A 68 6.18 0.96 23.95
N SER A 69 5.38 0.99 22.87
CA SER A 69 4.90 -0.20 22.18
C SER A 69 5.97 -0.93 21.37
N LYS A 70 7.06 -0.23 21.01
CA LYS A 70 8.08 -0.67 20.02
C LYS A 70 7.52 -0.90 18.61
N ILE A 71 6.28 -0.50 18.36
CA ILE A 71 5.58 -0.65 17.09
C ILE A 71 5.70 0.68 16.33
N ALA A 72 6.77 0.82 15.55
CA ALA A 72 7.00 2.00 14.71
C ALA A 72 5.96 2.10 13.58
N LEU A 73 5.21 3.20 13.57
CA LEU A 73 4.22 3.57 12.56
C LEU A 73 4.84 4.34 11.38
N THR A 74 6.09 4.75 11.51
CA THR A 74 6.89 5.39 10.46
C THR A 74 7.55 4.41 9.50
N ARG A 75 7.40 3.09 9.70
CA ARG A 75 7.98 2.06 8.82
C ARG A 75 7.18 1.88 7.54
N SER A 76 7.65 2.46 6.45
CA SER A 76 7.01 2.49 5.13
C SER A 76 6.77 1.07 4.60
N GLY A 77 7.71 0.15 4.81
CA GLY A 77 7.54 -1.26 4.42
C GLY A 77 6.35 -1.94 5.08
N ARG A 78 6.13 -1.67 6.37
CA ARG A 78 4.99 -2.25 7.10
C ARG A 78 3.69 -1.51 6.83
N MET A 79 3.74 -0.17 6.72
CA MET A 79 2.54 0.63 6.42
C MET A 79 2.04 0.38 4.99
N GLY A 80 2.93 0.17 4.00
CA GLY A 80 2.54 -0.12 2.62
C GLY A 80 1.79 -1.44 2.43
N LEU A 81 1.92 -2.39 3.37
CA LEU A 81 1.19 -3.66 3.38
C LEU A 81 -0.24 -3.55 3.90
N LEU A 82 -0.59 -2.43 4.53
CA LEU A 82 -1.91 -2.20 5.08
C LEU A 82 -2.69 -1.30 4.13
N SER A 83 -3.94 -1.64 3.83
CA SER A 83 -4.88 -0.71 3.19
C SER A 83 -5.46 0.24 4.24
N ASP A 84 -5.99 1.38 3.81
CA ASP A 84 -6.64 2.31 4.75
C ASP A 84 -7.88 1.68 5.40
N ALA A 85 -8.60 0.82 4.68
CA ALA A 85 -9.70 0.03 5.25
C ALA A 85 -9.21 -0.95 6.33
N ALA A 86 -8.06 -1.61 6.12
CA ALA A 86 -7.47 -2.48 7.13
C ALA A 86 -6.99 -1.67 8.35
N MET A 87 -6.37 -0.51 8.15
CA MET A 87 -5.99 0.40 9.24
C MET A 87 -7.22 0.90 10.01
N PHE A 88 -8.29 1.25 9.32
CA PHE A 88 -9.56 1.62 9.93
C PHE A 88 -10.10 0.49 10.80
N ALA A 89 -10.18 -0.74 10.27
CA ALA A 89 -10.65 -1.89 11.03
C ALA A 89 -9.78 -2.17 12.27
N MET A 90 -8.45 -2.09 12.13
CA MET A 90 -7.50 -2.20 13.25
C MET A 90 -7.75 -1.13 14.31
N ILE A 91 -7.89 0.14 13.93
CA ILE A 91 -8.08 1.24 14.88
C ILE A 91 -9.46 1.18 15.53
N SER A 92 -10.52 1.01 14.75
CA SER A 92 -11.89 1.06 15.26
C SER A 92 -12.28 -0.18 16.07
N THR A 93 -11.86 -1.37 15.64
CA THR A 93 -12.31 -2.65 16.24
C THR A 93 -11.21 -3.48 16.89
N GLY A 94 -9.93 -3.16 16.61
CA GLY A 94 -8.80 -3.97 17.06
C GLY A 94 -8.56 -5.21 16.20
N GLU A 95 -9.17 -5.30 15.02
CA GLU A 95 -9.03 -6.44 14.10
C GLU A 95 -7.54 -6.76 13.84
N GLY A 96 -7.18 -8.05 13.88
CA GLY A 96 -5.80 -8.50 13.67
C GLY A 96 -4.82 -8.24 14.83
N LEU A 97 -5.24 -7.56 15.91
CA LEU A 97 -4.38 -7.34 17.08
C LEU A 97 -4.49 -8.51 18.08
N LYS A 98 -3.42 -8.78 18.84
CA LYS A 98 -3.39 -9.85 19.86
C LYS A 98 -4.43 -9.65 20.98
N LYS A 99 -4.79 -8.39 21.26
CA LYS A 99 -5.74 -8.00 22.31
C LYS A 99 -6.69 -6.92 21.77
N PRO A 100 -7.65 -7.27 20.89
CA PRO A 100 -8.48 -6.30 20.17
C PRO A 100 -9.24 -5.35 21.10
N ALA A 101 -9.88 -5.87 22.16
CA ALA A 101 -10.67 -5.07 23.08
C ALA A 101 -9.85 -4.03 23.86
N GLU A 102 -8.57 -4.31 24.14
CA GLU A 102 -7.66 -3.39 24.84
C GLU A 102 -7.04 -2.33 23.91
N HIS A 103 -7.04 -2.58 22.60
CA HIS A 103 -6.32 -1.76 21.61
C HIS A 103 -7.23 -1.23 20.48
N ARG A 104 -8.55 -1.22 20.71
CA ARG A 104 -9.52 -0.59 19.82
C ARG A 104 -9.88 0.80 20.32
N PHE A 105 -10.13 1.70 19.38
CA PHE A 105 -10.41 3.11 19.61
C PHE A 105 -11.78 3.53 19.05
N GLY A 106 -12.60 2.61 18.55
CA GLY A 106 -13.93 2.93 18.02
C GLY A 106 -14.92 3.53 19.03
N ASP A 107 -14.66 3.38 20.34
CA ASP A 107 -15.44 4.04 21.40
C ASP A 107 -14.90 5.45 21.73
N ARG A 108 -13.78 5.87 21.12
CA ARG A 108 -13.07 7.14 21.38
C ARG A 108 -12.89 8.02 20.14
N LEU A 109 -12.91 7.42 18.95
CA LEU A 109 -12.75 8.10 17.67
C LEU A 109 -13.98 7.81 16.81
N GLU A 110 -14.55 8.85 16.24
CA GLU A 110 -15.59 8.74 15.23
C GLU A 110 -15.05 8.17 13.90
N TYR A 111 -15.97 7.84 12.99
CA TYR A 111 -15.64 7.30 11.68
C TYR A 111 -14.66 8.20 10.90
N LEU A 112 -14.96 9.51 10.80
CA LEU A 112 -14.12 10.46 10.08
C LEU A 112 -12.81 10.78 10.82
N GLU A 113 -12.87 10.90 12.15
CA GLU A 113 -11.68 11.10 12.99
C GLU A 113 -10.66 9.96 12.86
N THR A 114 -11.13 8.73 12.66
CA THR A 114 -10.26 7.58 12.40
C THR A 114 -9.49 7.77 11.08
N PHE A 115 -10.14 8.28 10.02
CA PHE A 115 -9.46 8.58 8.76
C PHE A 115 -8.50 9.78 8.87
N ASP A 116 -8.78 10.76 9.72
CA ASP A 116 -7.85 11.85 10.02
C ASP A 116 -6.55 11.32 10.64
N VAL A 117 -6.66 10.42 11.63
CA VAL A 117 -5.49 9.74 12.22
C VAL A 117 -4.74 8.91 11.19
N ILE A 118 -5.44 8.17 10.33
CA ILE A 118 -4.80 7.42 9.24
C ILE A 118 -4.05 8.37 8.31
N ALA A 119 -4.66 9.50 7.90
CA ALA A 119 -4.01 10.50 7.05
C ALA A 119 -2.74 11.08 7.70
N TYR A 120 -2.77 11.34 9.01
CA TYR A 120 -1.58 11.76 9.75
C TYR A 120 -0.49 10.68 9.73
N VAL A 121 -0.80 9.43 10.10
CA VAL A 121 0.17 8.32 10.12
C VAL A 121 0.77 8.07 8.73
N ARG A 122 -0.05 8.06 7.68
CA ARG A 122 0.38 7.88 6.29
C ARG A 122 1.39 8.93 5.86
N ALA A 123 1.22 10.17 6.28
CA ALA A 123 2.13 11.24 5.93
C ALA A 123 3.51 11.13 6.58
N GLY A 124 3.67 10.28 7.60
CA GLY A 124 4.96 9.94 8.18
C GLY A 124 5.69 8.82 7.43
N THR A 125 5.10 8.28 6.35
CA THR A 125 5.67 7.19 5.55
C THR A 125 5.82 7.59 4.09
N MET A 126 6.68 6.87 3.37
CA MET A 126 6.73 6.95 1.91
C MET A 126 5.65 6.05 1.32
N SER A 127 4.89 6.57 0.36
CA SER A 127 3.84 5.78 -0.30
C SER A 127 4.41 5.00 -1.48
N VAL A 128 3.81 3.83 -1.75
CA VAL A 128 4.21 2.97 -2.87
C VAL A 128 4.03 3.67 -4.21
N GLY A 129 2.91 4.38 -4.39
CA GLY A 129 2.55 5.03 -5.66
C GLY A 129 3.44 6.22 -6.05
N GLU A 130 4.12 6.86 -5.09
CA GLU A 130 5.07 7.95 -5.39
C GLU A 130 6.27 7.50 -6.23
N PHE A 131 6.62 6.20 -6.20
CA PHE A 131 7.77 5.67 -6.95
C PHE A 131 7.41 5.13 -8.33
N PHE A 132 6.13 4.82 -8.55
CA PHE A 132 5.64 4.21 -9.79
C PHE A 132 4.30 4.85 -10.19
N PRO A 133 4.32 6.10 -10.69
CA PRO A 133 3.10 6.82 -11.06
C PRO A 133 2.29 6.14 -12.18
N GLU A 134 2.93 5.29 -12.99
CA GLU A 134 2.27 4.48 -14.02
C GLU A 134 1.65 3.16 -13.50
N ALA A 135 1.88 2.79 -12.24
CA ALA A 135 1.45 1.49 -11.76
C ALA A 135 -0.07 1.47 -11.56
N ALA A 136 -0.71 0.41 -12.07
CA ALA A 136 -2.13 0.16 -11.89
C ALA A 136 -2.39 -0.82 -10.74
N ARG A 137 -1.47 -1.75 -10.50
CA ARG A 137 -1.57 -2.74 -9.43
C ARG A 137 -0.25 -2.88 -8.69
N TYR A 138 -0.36 -3.21 -7.42
CA TYR A 138 0.79 -3.69 -6.67
C TYR A 138 0.41 -4.83 -5.74
N LEU A 139 1.35 -5.75 -5.55
CA LEU A 139 1.33 -6.71 -4.46
C LEU A 139 2.39 -6.32 -3.44
N GLY A 140 2.19 -6.74 -2.20
CA GLY A 140 3.18 -6.60 -1.14
C GLY A 140 3.26 -7.88 -0.33
N LYS A 141 4.48 -8.32 -0.01
CA LYS A 141 4.73 -9.46 0.89
C LYS A 141 6.08 -9.30 1.57
N GLU A 142 6.18 -9.79 2.79
CA GLU A 142 7.44 -9.86 3.52
C GLU A 142 8.22 -11.11 3.09
N TYR A 143 9.52 -10.91 2.84
CA TYR A 143 10.46 -11.95 2.44
C TYR A 143 11.65 -11.96 3.37
N THR A 144 12.23 -13.15 3.56
CA THR A 144 13.53 -13.34 4.20
C THR A 144 14.55 -13.71 3.12
N ILE A 145 15.64 -12.94 3.04
CA ILE A 145 16.75 -13.25 2.14
C ILE A 145 17.39 -14.58 2.55
N ASP A 146 17.57 -15.48 1.58
CA ASP A 146 18.18 -16.79 1.81
C ASP A 146 19.70 -16.72 2.06
N GLU A 147 20.29 -17.84 2.49
CA GLU A 147 21.71 -17.94 2.80
C GLU A 147 22.64 -17.55 1.64
N PHE A 148 22.19 -17.80 0.40
CA PHE A 148 22.95 -17.45 -0.80
C PHE A 148 22.92 -15.94 -1.04
N GLY A 149 21.77 -15.30 -0.87
CA GLY A 149 21.63 -13.84 -0.93
C GLY A 149 22.44 -13.14 0.16
N LEU A 150 22.38 -13.64 1.40
CA LEU A 150 23.19 -13.12 2.51
C LEU A 150 24.69 -13.21 2.23
N THR A 151 25.14 -14.30 1.63
CA THR A 151 26.53 -14.48 1.22
C THR A 151 26.94 -13.45 0.16
N ARG A 152 26.12 -13.28 -0.89
CA ARG A 152 26.38 -12.28 -1.95
C ARG A 152 26.42 -10.85 -1.40
N ILE A 153 25.53 -10.49 -0.48
CA ILE A 153 25.54 -9.17 0.17
C ILE A 153 26.83 -8.96 0.94
N LYS A 154 27.24 -9.95 1.75
CA LYS A 154 28.47 -9.86 2.54
C LYS A 154 29.70 -9.71 1.64
N GLU A 155 29.79 -10.48 0.57
CA GLU A 155 30.91 -10.40 -0.39
C GLU A 155 30.96 -9.05 -1.11
N ALA A 156 29.82 -8.55 -1.61
CA ALA A 156 29.75 -7.29 -2.34
C ALA A 156 29.95 -6.05 -1.45
N THR A 157 29.35 -6.06 -0.26
CA THR A 157 29.27 -4.88 0.61
C THR A 157 30.27 -4.89 1.77
N GLY A 158 30.89 -6.03 2.05
CA GLY A 158 31.73 -6.25 3.23
C GLY A 158 30.96 -6.31 4.56
N LYS A 159 29.62 -6.20 4.54
CA LYS A 159 28.77 -6.20 5.74
C LYS A 159 27.82 -7.40 5.72
N ALA A 160 27.84 -8.22 6.77
CA ALA A 160 26.83 -9.24 6.99
C ALA A 160 25.56 -8.59 7.57
N LEU A 161 24.40 -9.09 7.16
CA LEU A 161 23.11 -8.65 7.71
C LEU A 161 22.75 -9.46 8.96
N SER A 162 22.09 -8.82 9.93
CA SER A 162 21.40 -9.52 11.02
C SER A 162 20.16 -10.26 10.50
N PRO A 163 19.57 -11.20 11.27
CA PRO A 163 18.30 -11.84 10.91
C PRO A 163 17.14 -10.87 10.69
N GLU A 164 17.13 -9.75 11.41
CA GLU A 164 16.15 -8.68 11.25
C GLU A 164 16.43 -7.84 9.99
N GLU A 165 17.70 -7.54 9.69
CA GLU A 165 18.08 -6.88 8.44
C GLU A 165 17.83 -7.79 7.22
N ALA A 166 17.81 -9.11 7.38
CA ALA A 166 17.51 -10.06 6.30
C ALA A 166 16.02 -10.07 5.88
N GLN A 167 15.14 -9.43 6.66
CA GLN A 167 13.71 -9.38 6.39
C GLN A 167 13.33 -8.03 5.76
N ALA A 168 12.57 -8.07 4.67
CA ALA A 168 12.05 -6.87 4.03
C ALA A 168 10.72 -7.11 3.34
N SER A 169 9.86 -6.10 3.34
CA SER A 169 8.66 -6.09 2.50
C SER A 169 9.05 -5.73 1.07
N VAL A 170 8.73 -6.61 0.13
CA VAL A 170 8.87 -6.36 -1.30
C VAL A 170 7.52 -6.02 -1.86
N PHE A 171 7.45 -4.88 -2.55
CA PHE A 171 6.29 -4.51 -3.33
C PHE A 171 6.61 -4.67 -4.81
N THR A 172 5.79 -5.42 -5.53
CA THR A 172 5.95 -5.60 -6.98
C THR A 172 4.87 -4.83 -7.70
N MET A 173 5.27 -4.06 -8.72
CA MET A 173 4.43 -3.12 -9.46
C MET A 173 4.06 -3.67 -10.82
N PHE A 174 2.82 -3.45 -11.23
CA PHE A 174 2.31 -3.86 -12.53
C PHE A 174 1.63 -2.69 -13.22
N ARG A 175 1.89 -2.56 -14.52
CA ARG A 175 1.17 -1.64 -15.41
C ARG A 175 0.07 -2.41 -16.11
N ILE A 176 -1.10 -1.79 -16.19
CA ILE A 176 -2.24 -2.31 -16.95
C ILE A 176 -2.68 -1.19 -17.88
N GLU A 177 -2.67 -1.48 -19.18
CA GLU A 177 -3.05 -0.50 -20.20
C GLU A 177 -4.45 0.07 -19.92
N GLY A 178 -4.57 1.40 -19.94
CA GLY A 178 -5.82 2.10 -19.64
C GLY A 178 -6.11 2.32 -18.15
N GLU A 179 -5.26 1.85 -17.24
CA GLU A 179 -5.40 2.02 -15.79
C GLU A 179 -4.21 2.76 -15.14
N ASP A 180 -3.39 3.44 -15.93
CA ASP A 180 -2.21 4.16 -15.45
C ASP A 180 -2.58 5.16 -14.32
N GLY A 181 -1.85 5.08 -13.21
CA GLY A 181 -2.06 5.93 -12.03
C GLY A 181 -3.24 5.54 -11.13
N ASN A 182 -4.08 4.57 -11.51
CA ASN A 182 -5.12 4.01 -10.66
C ASN A 182 -4.57 2.84 -9.83
N LEU A 183 -3.57 3.14 -8.99
CA LEU A 183 -2.86 2.15 -8.21
C LEU A 183 -3.78 1.45 -7.19
N ARG A 184 -3.87 0.12 -7.27
CA ARG A 184 -4.64 -0.69 -6.32
C ARG A 184 -3.82 -1.83 -5.75
N TYR A 185 -3.98 -2.08 -4.45
CA TYR A 185 -3.43 -3.25 -3.79
C TYR A 185 -4.13 -4.52 -4.30
N VAL A 186 -3.33 -5.54 -4.59
CA VAL A 186 -3.81 -6.89 -4.94
C VAL A 186 -3.55 -7.82 -3.76
N PRO A 187 -4.62 -8.37 -3.13
CA PRO A 187 -4.48 -9.38 -2.09
C PRO A 187 -3.71 -10.61 -2.56
N GLN A 188 -3.14 -11.36 -1.61
CA GLN A 188 -2.46 -12.63 -1.85
C GLN A 188 -3.46 -13.79 -2.14
N ASP A 189 -4.39 -13.55 -3.07
CA ASP A 189 -5.40 -14.50 -3.53
C ASP A 189 -4.92 -15.16 -4.84
N PRO A 190 -4.95 -16.50 -4.97
CA PRO A 190 -4.42 -17.19 -6.14
C PRO A 190 -5.02 -16.72 -7.48
N ILE A 191 -6.32 -16.43 -7.53
CA ILE A 191 -7.01 -16.03 -8.76
C ILE A 191 -6.54 -14.64 -9.19
N GLN A 192 -6.47 -13.70 -8.24
CA GLN A 192 -6.00 -12.35 -8.54
C GLN A 192 -4.51 -12.31 -8.89
N LEU A 193 -3.70 -13.19 -8.27
CA LEU A 193 -2.28 -13.31 -8.59
C LEU A 193 -2.06 -13.89 -9.99
N ASP A 194 -2.90 -14.82 -10.47
CA ASP A 194 -2.78 -15.36 -11.83
C ASP A 194 -2.97 -14.28 -12.91
N ALA A 195 -3.83 -13.29 -12.66
CA ALA A 195 -4.03 -12.17 -13.58
C ALA A 195 -2.79 -11.25 -13.72
N LEU A 196 -1.86 -11.27 -12.76
CA LEU A 196 -0.65 -10.45 -12.77
C LEU A 196 0.50 -11.17 -13.50
N LYS A 197 0.42 -11.17 -14.84
CA LYS A 197 1.42 -11.79 -15.71
C LYS A 197 2.77 -11.06 -15.65
N LYS A 198 3.86 -11.79 -15.93
CA LYS A 198 5.25 -11.31 -15.79
C LYS A 198 5.61 -10.14 -16.70
N ASP A 199 5.00 -10.07 -17.86
CA ASP A 199 5.17 -9.00 -18.85
C ASP A 199 4.48 -7.69 -18.43
N LEU A 200 3.50 -7.75 -17.52
CA LEU A 200 2.89 -6.57 -16.90
C LEU A 200 3.75 -5.98 -15.78
N LYS A 201 4.72 -6.73 -15.26
CA LYS A 201 5.59 -6.31 -14.15
C LYS A 201 6.55 -5.21 -14.62
N ILE A 202 6.48 -4.06 -13.95
CA ILE A 202 7.33 -2.91 -14.28
C ILE A 202 8.47 -2.70 -13.28
N GLY A 203 8.40 -3.32 -12.09
CA GLY A 203 9.48 -3.21 -11.13
C GLY A 203 9.14 -3.61 -9.70
N TYR A 204 10.05 -3.26 -8.82
CA TYR A 204 10.02 -3.57 -7.39
C TYR A 204 10.27 -2.30 -6.57
N LEU A 205 9.71 -2.27 -5.37
CA LEU A 205 10.00 -1.28 -4.35
C LEU A 205 10.27 -2.00 -3.03
N VAL A 206 11.35 -1.59 -2.36
CA VAL A 206 11.70 -2.08 -1.02
C VAL A 206 12.02 -0.88 -0.14
N PHE A 207 11.45 -0.83 1.05
CA PHE A 207 11.78 0.17 2.07
C PHE A 207 12.70 -0.43 3.11
N LEU A 208 13.83 0.23 3.37
CA LEU A 208 14.87 -0.26 4.27
C LEU A 208 15.29 0.82 5.27
N PRO A 209 15.70 0.45 6.49
CA PRO A 209 16.39 1.38 7.37
C PRO A 209 17.62 1.99 6.68
N PHE A 210 17.80 3.31 6.81
CA PHE A 210 18.87 4.02 6.12
C PHE A 210 19.55 5.00 7.07
N ARG A 211 20.86 4.84 7.22
CA ARG A 211 21.70 5.65 8.11
C ARG A 211 22.95 6.07 7.37
N VAL A 212 23.17 7.38 7.29
CA VAL A 212 24.35 7.95 6.62
C VAL A 212 24.65 9.34 7.17
N GLY A 213 25.88 9.58 7.61
CA GLY A 213 26.24 10.78 8.37
C GLY A 213 25.24 11.05 9.50
N PRO A 214 24.63 12.24 9.58
CA PRO A 214 23.65 12.57 10.62
C PRO A 214 22.23 12.04 10.33
N PHE A 215 21.96 11.56 9.11
CA PHE A 215 20.63 11.10 8.73
C PHE A 215 20.37 9.69 9.30
N SER A 216 19.20 9.52 9.91
CA SER A 216 18.69 8.22 10.36
C SER A 216 17.20 8.13 10.07
N GLY A 217 16.81 7.30 9.11
CA GLY A 217 15.42 7.11 8.73
C GLY A 217 15.25 5.86 7.88
N GLU A 218 14.47 5.96 6.82
CA GLU A 218 14.30 4.91 5.81
C GLU A 218 14.71 5.40 4.42
N ILE A 219 15.01 4.45 3.53
CA ILE A 219 15.15 4.66 2.09
C ILE A 219 14.18 3.75 1.35
N GLY A 220 13.43 4.30 0.41
CA GLY A 220 12.73 3.56 -0.63
C GLY A 220 13.65 3.33 -1.82
N VAL A 221 13.84 2.07 -2.18
CA VAL A 221 14.63 1.62 -3.31
C VAL A 221 13.69 1.08 -4.39
N ALA A 222 13.38 1.91 -5.38
CA ALA A 222 12.62 1.51 -6.55
C ALA A 222 13.56 1.05 -7.67
N MET A 223 13.25 -0.10 -8.25
CA MET A 223 14.01 -0.70 -9.34
C MET A 223 13.06 -1.21 -10.42
N ASP A 224 13.49 -1.17 -11.68
CA ASP A 224 12.79 -1.87 -12.76
C ASP A 224 12.98 -3.39 -12.66
N ALA A 225 12.32 -4.14 -13.55
CA ALA A 225 12.43 -5.60 -13.61
C ALA A 225 13.87 -6.11 -13.87
N ALA A 226 14.74 -5.27 -14.45
CA ALA A 226 16.15 -5.59 -14.69
C ALA A 226 17.05 -5.21 -13.51
N GLY A 227 16.51 -4.67 -12.41
CA GLY A 227 17.27 -4.24 -11.24
C GLY A 227 17.96 -2.88 -11.41
N VAL A 228 17.57 -2.09 -12.42
CA VAL A 228 18.05 -0.71 -12.57
C VAL A 228 17.25 0.17 -11.64
N ILE A 229 17.92 1.01 -10.85
CA ILE A 229 17.30 1.97 -9.94
C ILE A 229 16.49 2.97 -10.76
N THR A 230 15.18 3.01 -10.52
CA THR A 230 14.25 3.99 -11.10
C THR A 230 13.97 5.14 -10.16
N GLY A 231 14.16 4.94 -8.85
CA GLY A 231 13.96 5.98 -7.84
C GLY A 231 14.59 5.63 -6.50
N LEU A 232 15.18 6.63 -5.85
CA LEU A 232 15.62 6.56 -4.47
C LEU A 232 15.07 7.76 -3.71
N ARG A 233 14.51 7.50 -2.53
CA ARG A 233 14.06 8.57 -1.63
C ARG A 233 14.30 8.14 -0.20
N ALA A 234 14.89 9.02 0.57
CA ALA A 234 15.02 8.91 2.01
C ALA A 234 13.94 9.76 2.70
N GLN A 235 13.46 9.26 3.82
CA GLN A 235 12.51 9.95 4.69
C GLN A 235 12.77 9.57 6.14
N ASP A 236 12.66 10.53 7.04
CA ASP A 236 12.70 10.30 8.48
C ASP A 236 11.35 10.73 9.06
N GLY A 237 10.39 9.80 9.09
CA GLY A 237 9.07 10.03 9.70
C GLY A 237 8.44 11.36 9.28
N HIS A 238 8.20 12.22 10.28
CA HIS A 238 7.66 13.58 10.14
C HIS A 238 8.73 14.70 10.11
N ALA A 239 10.03 14.36 10.06
CA ALA A 239 11.12 15.32 9.98
C ALA A 239 11.33 15.87 8.56
N GLN A 240 11.90 17.08 8.45
CA GLN A 240 12.16 17.75 7.16
C GLN A 240 13.56 17.46 6.59
N ASP A 241 14.31 16.53 7.21
CA ASP A 241 15.77 16.49 7.12
C ASP A 241 16.34 15.79 5.87
N ALA A 242 15.49 15.30 4.96
CA ALA A 242 15.93 14.49 3.82
C ALA A 242 16.13 15.26 2.50
N VAL A 243 15.82 16.56 2.41
CA VAL A 243 15.79 17.29 1.12
C VAL A 243 17.13 17.24 0.37
N GLU A 244 18.22 17.58 1.03
CA GLU A 244 19.55 17.61 0.38
C GLU A 244 20.08 16.19 0.13
N LEU A 245 19.77 15.24 1.01
CA LEU A 245 20.10 13.83 0.80
C LEU A 245 19.37 13.30 -0.45
N ASN A 246 18.09 13.63 -0.64
CA ASN A 246 17.30 13.19 -1.79
C ASN A 246 17.84 13.72 -3.13
N LYS A 247 18.40 14.94 -3.17
CA LYS A 247 19.11 15.42 -4.38
C LYS A 247 20.35 14.59 -4.70
N LYS A 248 21.06 14.09 -3.68
CA LYS A 248 22.21 13.20 -3.86
C LYS A 248 21.77 11.80 -4.30
N LEU A 249 20.70 11.28 -3.71
CA LEU A 249 20.12 9.97 -4.05
C LEU A 249 19.60 9.92 -5.50
N ALA A 250 19.03 11.01 -6.02
CA ALA A 250 18.56 11.08 -7.40
C ALA A 250 19.68 10.82 -8.45
N GLN A 251 20.95 11.04 -8.11
CA GLN A 251 22.07 10.79 -9.02
C GLN A 251 22.40 9.31 -9.22
N PHE A 252 21.78 8.39 -8.46
CA PHE A 252 21.93 6.94 -8.65
C PHE A 252 20.85 6.35 -9.56
N VAL A 253 19.86 7.12 -9.99
CA VAL A 253 18.86 6.65 -10.96
C VAL A 253 19.57 6.25 -12.27
N GLY A 254 19.20 5.10 -12.82
CA GLY A 254 19.85 4.48 -13.97
C GLY A 254 21.07 3.61 -13.63
N MET A 255 21.49 3.55 -12.36
CA MET A 255 22.50 2.60 -11.90
C MET A 255 21.84 1.29 -11.45
N GLY A 256 22.65 0.24 -11.28
CA GLY A 256 22.15 -1.06 -10.88
C GLY A 256 21.86 -1.96 -12.07
N LYS A 257 21.90 -3.25 -11.79
CA LYS A 257 21.42 -4.33 -12.65
C LYS A 257 21.33 -5.59 -11.80
N LYS A 258 20.41 -6.48 -12.15
CA LYS A 258 20.26 -7.79 -11.51
C LYS A 258 21.58 -8.57 -11.55
N GLY A 259 21.96 -9.12 -10.41
CA GLY A 259 23.22 -9.85 -10.24
C GLY A 259 24.48 -8.99 -10.15
N GLN A 260 24.37 -7.66 -10.08
CA GLN A 260 25.52 -6.78 -9.83
C GLN A 260 26.21 -7.11 -8.50
N ARG A 261 27.54 -7.10 -8.51
CA ARG A 261 28.39 -7.33 -7.33
C ARG A 261 29.35 -6.19 -7.05
N ASP A 262 29.74 -5.45 -8.08
CA ASP A 262 30.62 -4.31 -7.96
C ASP A 262 29.89 -3.12 -7.35
N ARG A 263 30.59 -2.38 -6.48
CA ARG A 263 30.08 -1.15 -5.88
C ARG A 263 29.77 -0.12 -6.94
N PHE A 264 28.78 0.73 -6.65
CA PHE A 264 28.56 1.93 -7.45
C PHE A 264 29.78 2.85 -7.38
N LYS A 265 30.19 3.36 -8.55
CA LYS A 265 31.09 4.50 -8.61
C LYS A 265 30.31 5.72 -8.09
N ALA A 266 30.86 6.39 -7.09
CA ALA A 266 30.23 7.57 -6.51
C ALA A 266 29.95 8.64 -7.59
N PRO A 267 28.70 9.13 -7.71
CA PRO A 267 28.39 10.27 -8.56
C PRO A 267 29.17 11.52 -8.16
N ALA A 268 29.38 12.44 -9.12
CA ALA A 268 30.27 13.59 -8.95
C ALA A 268 29.92 14.52 -7.76
N ARG A 269 28.64 14.58 -7.35
CA ARG A 269 28.18 15.43 -6.23
C ARG A 269 27.76 14.62 -5.00
N THR A 270 28.29 13.40 -4.86
CA THR A 270 27.93 12.47 -3.78
C THR A 270 29.19 11.96 -3.10
N SER A 271 29.16 11.79 -1.78
CA SER A 271 30.29 11.23 -1.02
C SER A 271 30.41 9.72 -1.20
N VAL A 272 31.61 9.18 -0.99
CA VAL A 272 31.85 7.72 -0.97
C VAL A 272 31.01 7.05 0.12
N GLU A 273 30.81 7.72 1.25
CA GLU A 273 29.95 7.24 2.35
C GLU A 273 28.51 7.03 1.88
N VAL A 274 27.90 8.03 1.23
CA VAL A 274 26.53 7.90 0.67
C VAL A 274 26.50 6.83 -0.42
N SER A 275 27.51 6.76 -1.30
CA SER A 275 27.58 5.72 -2.33
C SER A 275 27.64 4.31 -1.74
N ASN A 276 28.38 4.12 -0.65
CA ASN A 276 28.45 2.83 0.04
C ASN A 276 27.14 2.48 0.75
N ALA A 277 26.50 3.45 1.41
CA ALA A 277 25.20 3.25 2.06
C ALA A 277 24.11 2.90 1.03
N VAL A 278 24.05 3.63 -0.10
CA VAL A 278 23.11 3.33 -1.19
C VAL A 278 23.37 1.96 -1.79
N PHE A 279 24.63 1.59 -2.03
CA PHE A 279 24.96 0.27 -2.55
C PHE A 279 24.55 -0.86 -1.59
N GLN A 280 24.72 -0.66 -0.28
CA GLN A 280 24.24 -1.62 0.72
C GLN A 280 22.72 -1.81 0.67
N SER A 281 21.96 -0.71 0.68
CA SER A 281 20.50 -0.76 0.56
C SER A 281 20.04 -1.35 -0.77
N TYR A 282 20.71 -1.02 -1.87
CA TYR A 282 20.44 -1.60 -3.19
C TYR A 282 20.63 -3.12 -3.20
N MET A 283 21.74 -3.63 -2.65
CA MET A 283 22.01 -5.07 -2.61
C MET A 283 20.95 -5.80 -1.78
N GLN A 284 20.58 -5.26 -0.62
CA GLN A 284 19.52 -5.83 0.23
C GLN A 284 18.15 -5.79 -0.48
N ALA A 285 17.80 -4.69 -1.15
CA ALA A 285 16.57 -4.58 -1.91
C ALA A 285 16.51 -5.57 -3.08
N MET A 286 17.61 -5.72 -3.83
CA MET A 286 17.68 -6.61 -4.99
C MET A 286 17.62 -8.09 -4.58
N GLU A 287 18.28 -8.47 -3.49
CA GLU A 287 18.19 -9.84 -2.96
C GLU A 287 16.80 -10.14 -2.39
N SER A 288 16.14 -9.15 -1.76
CA SER A 288 14.75 -9.29 -1.33
C SER A 288 13.82 -9.50 -2.52
N ALA A 289 13.95 -8.68 -3.58
CA ALA A 289 13.17 -8.84 -4.81
C ALA A 289 13.46 -10.17 -5.54
N THR A 290 14.67 -10.72 -5.40
CA THR A 290 15.00 -12.06 -5.92
C THR A 290 14.19 -13.15 -5.22
N MET A 291 13.82 -12.99 -3.94
CA MET A 291 12.94 -13.94 -3.24
C MET A 291 11.53 -13.93 -3.82
N TYR A 292 11.01 -12.74 -4.17
CA TYR A 292 9.75 -12.63 -4.91
C TYR A 292 9.84 -13.33 -6.27
N ASP A 293 10.89 -13.08 -7.05
CA ASP A 293 11.05 -13.69 -8.38
C ASP A 293 11.12 -15.23 -8.31
N ARG A 294 11.73 -15.78 -7.25
CA ARG A 294 11.76 -17.21 -7.01
C ARG A 294 10.36 -17.75 -6.77
N GLU A 295 9.59 -17.12 -5.87
CA GLU A 295 8.21 -17.50 -5.60
C GLU A 295 7.32 -17.37 -6.84
N GLU A 296 7.46 -16.28 -7.61
CA GLU A 296 6.74 -16.06 -8.86
C GLU A 296 7.06 -17.16 -9.88
N LYS A 297 8.33 -17.55 -10.00
CA LYS A 297 8.72 -18.68 -10.84
C LYS A 297 8.06 -19.98 -10.37
N ASP A 298 8.13 -20.29 -9.09
CA ASP A 298 7.57 -21.53 -8.53
C ASP A 298 6.05 -21.63 -8.77
N ARG A 299 5.31 -20.50 -8.71
CA ARG A 299 3.88 -20.47 -9.09
C ARG A 299 3.67 -20.79 -10.56
N THR A 300 4.41 -20.14 -11.47
CA THR A 300 4.23 -20.33 -12.93
C THR A 300 4.67 -21.69 -13.48
N TRP A 301 5.36 -22.51 -12.69
CA TRP A 301 5.78 -23.87 -13.08
C TRP A 301 4.81 -24.95 -12.58
N ALA A 302 3.83 -24.58 -11.75
CA ALA A 302 2.80 -25.48 -11.25
C ALA A 302 1.57 -25.59 -12.18
N ASP A 303 1.56 -24.82 -13.27
CA ASP A 303 0.59 -24.87 -14.38
C ASP A 303 1.16 -25.64 -15.59
#